data_AF-A0A8S1RCJ5-F1
#
_entry.id   AF-A0A8S1RCJ5-F1
#
_cell.length_a   1.000
_cell.length_b   1.000
_cell.length_c   1.000
_cell.angle_alpha   90.00
_cell.angle_beta   90.00
_cell.angle_gamma   90.00
#
_symmetry.space_group_name_H-M   'P 1'
#
loop_
_entity.id
_entity.type
_entity.pdbx_description
1 polymer ?
#
loop_
_entity_poly.entity_id
_entity_poly.type
_entity_poly.pdbx_seq_one_letter_code
_entity_poly.pdbx_strand_id
1 'polypeptide(L)'
;MTIVNNAFIASVLIYSFFYDCRLLYIFIGIIVIYQVLSYLFYPNVSYGSGRRRLSQALWSPPTEGVIHNLVEIDLTNTMKYLSTQQAKDSRVTLTHVCIRAIAECINASRKKICGKIVFGKFVEFPTIDISCLVNIGEGDDLAALLVQNADKKSFEDIAEYINGKAKLAKQGKDEEHQQRSGLLKYLPPFVIGLLIQVTSFLTYNLGITIKALGLKKDCFGVATVTSIGTLGFRNVIAPFTPMMRNLLIVTVNQIVDKALVKDGKIVIAPTFQLNFCTDHRFLDGGAIVKSNKVLYDVFENPDKYARK
;
A
#
# COMPACT_ATOMS: atom_id res chain seq x y z
N MET A 1 -16.42 -11.84 -6.10
CA MET A 1 -17.90 -11.76 -6.18
C MET A 1 -18.47 -12.93 -5.41
N THR A 2 -19.52 -12.74 -4.62
CA THR A 2 -20.13 -13.83 -3.86
C THR A 2 -20.89 -14.77 -4.80
N ILE A 3 -21.11 -16.03 -4.37
CA ILE A 3 -21.94 -17.02 -5.10
C ILE A 3 -23.31 -16.43 -5.43
N VAL A 4 -23.87 -15.63 -4.51
CA VAL A 4 -25.14 -14.92 -4.68
C VAL A 4 -25.11 -13.93 -5.84
N ASN A 5 -24.03 -13.15 -6.00
CA ASN A 5 -23.92 -12.21 -7.12
C ASN A 5 -23.84 -12.93 -8.47
N ASN A 6 -23.11 -14.05 -8.53
CA ASN A 6 -23.00 -14.84 -9.76
C ASN A 6 -24.33 -15.50 -10.11
N ALA A 7 -25.03 -16.05 -9.11
CA ALA A 7 -26.37 -16.62 -9.29
C ALA A 7 -27.36 -15.55 -9.74
N PHE A 8 -27.33 -14.36 -9.14
CA PHE A 8 -28.18 -13.24 -9.53
C PHE A 8 -27.92 -12.80 -10.98
N ILE A 9 -26.65 -12.60 -11.38
CA ILE A 9 -26.30 -12.23 -12.76
C ILE A 9 -26.75 -13.32 -13.74
N ALA A 10 -26.49 -14.61 -13.44
CA ALA A 10 -26.95 -15.71 -14.28
C ALA A 10 -28.48 -15.77 -14.39
N SER A 11 -29.19 -15.58 -13.27
CA SER A 11 -30.66 -15.55 -13.23
C SER A 11 -31.23 -14.42 -14.09
N VAL A 12 -30.65 -13.21 -13.97
CA VAL A 12 -31.04 -12.04 -14.76
C VAL A 12 -30.76 -12.29 -16.23
N LEU A 13 -29.61 -12.86 -16.60
CA LEU A 13 -29.28 -13.15 -18.00
C LEU A 13 -30.21 -14.21 -18.61
N ILE A 14 -30.48 -15.29 -17.89
CA ILE A 14 -31.41 -16.35 -18.33
C ILE A 14 -32.81 -15.75 -18.50
N TYR A 15 -33.31 -15.01 -17.51
CA TYR A 15 -34.62 -14.36 -17.60
C TYR A 15 -34.69 -13.37 -18.78
N SER A 16 -33.64 -12.57 -18.98
CA SER A 16 -33.58 -11.59 -20.07
C SER A 16 -33.65 -12.25 -21.45
N PHE A 17 -33.05 -13.43 -21.60
CA PHE A 17 -33.01 -14.14 -22.87
C PHE A 17 -34.34 -14.78 -23.25
N PHE A 18 -35.08 -15.30 -22.26
CA PHE A 18 -36.32 -16.04 -22.50
C PHE A 18 -37.59 -15.20 -22.34
N TYR A 19 -37.57 -14.13 -21.54
CA TYR A 19 -38.79 -13.41 -21.14
C TYR A 19 -38.76 -11.91 -21.42
N ASP A 20 -37.63 -11.21 -21.21
CA ASP A 20 -37.56 -9.75 -21.43
C ASP A 20 -36.19 -9.26 -21.91
N CYS A 21 -36.05 -9.12 -23.23
CA CYS A 21 -34.84 -8.65 -23.88
C CYS A 21 -34.43 -7.21 -23.49
N ARG A 22 -35.32 -6.41 -22.88
CA ARG A 22 -34.97 -5.04 -22.45
C ARG A 22 -33.90 -5.05 -21.36
N LEU A 23 -33.92 -6.05 -20.48
CA LEU A 23 -32.89 -6.23 -19.46
C LEU A 23 -31.53 -6.58 -20.07
N LEU A 24 -31.52 -7.31 -21.19
CA LEU A 24 -30.30 -7.57 -21.95
C LEU A 24 -29.72 -6.27 -22.54
N TYR A 25 -30.56 -5.39 -23.08
CA TYR A 25 -30.11 -4.08 -23.57
C TYR A 25 -29.54 -3.20 -22.46
N ILE A 26 -30.14 -3.21 -21.26
CA ILE A 26 -29.60 -2.50 -20.09
C ILE A 26 -28.24 -3.07 -19.71
N PHE A 27 -28.09 -4.39 -19.64
CA PHE A 27 -26.82 -5.04 -19.30
C PHE A 27 -25.72 -4.74 -20.33
N ILE A 28 -26.04 -4.83 -21.63
CA ILE A 28 -25.14 -4.44 -22.71
C ILE A 28 -24.79 -2.95 -22.59
N GLY A 29 -25.78 -2.09 -22.30
CA GLY A 29 -25.58 -0.66 -22.07
C GLY A 29 -24.59 -0.38 -20.94
N ILE A 30 -24.69 -1.07 -19.81
CA ILE A 30 -23.74 -0.97 -18.69
C ILE A 30 -22.33 -1.39 -19.13
N ILE A 31 -22.20 -2.49 -19.87
CA ILE A 31 -20.91 -2.92 -20.41
C ILE A 31 -20.34 -1.87 -21.37
N VAL A 32 -21.16 -1.32 -22.28
CA VAL A 32 -20.73 -0.27 -23.22
C VAL A 32 -20.27 0.97 -22.46
N ILE A 33 -21.04 1.45 -21.47
CA ILE A 33 -20.66 2.59 -20.63
C ILE A 33 -19.34 2.30 -19.90
N TYR A 34 -19.18 1.10 -19.33
CA TYR A 34 -17.94 0.69 -18.68
C TYR A 34 -16.75 0.71 -19.65
N GLN A 35 -16.92 0.20 -20.87
CA GLN A 35 -15.87 0.22 -21.90
C GLN A 35 -15.54 1.65 -22.32
N VAL A 36 -16.55 2.50 -22.51
CA VAL A 36 -16.38 3.92 -22.84
C VAL A 36 -15.63 4.64 -21.73
N LEU A 37 -16.04 4.51 -20.47
CA LEU A 37 -15.33 5.10 -19.33
C LEU A 37 -13.89 4.58 -19.23
N SER A 38 -13.69 3.26 -19.40
CA SER A 38 -12.36 2.65 -19.39
C SER A 38 -11.46 3.20 -20.50
N TYR A 39 -12.01 3.50 -21.69
CA TYR A 39 -11.29 4.10 -22.81
C TYR A 39 -11.01 5.58 -22.59
N LEU A 40 -11.99 6.35 -22.09
CA LEU A 40 -11.87 7.79 -21.85
C LEU A 40 -10.82 8.11 -20.77
N PHE A 41 -10.83 7.37 -19.67
CA PHE A 41 -9.93 7.63 -18.54
C PHE A 41 -8.59 6.91 -18.65
N TYR A 42 -8.53 5.76 -19.35
CA TYR A 42 -7.30 4.99 -19.55
C TYR A 42 -7.15 4.55 -21.02
N PRO A 43 -6.95 5.51 -21.94
CA PRO A 43 -6.70 5.21 -23.35
C PRO A 43 -5.38 4.44 -23.48
N ASN A 44 -5.31 3.53 -24.45
CA ASN A 44 -4.11 2.73 -24.77
C ASN A 44 -3.66 1.72 -23.69
N VAL A 45 -4.44 1.48 -22.64
CA VAL A 45 -4.14 0.42 -21.66
C VAL A 45 -4.95 -0.84 -22.00
N SER A 46 -4.27 -1.99 -22.16
CA SER A 46 -4.92 -3.28 -22.42
C SER A 46 -5.30 -4.01 -21.13
N TYR A 47 -6.15 -5.04 -21.24
CA TYR A 47 -6.49 -5.93 -20.13
C TYR A 47 -5.32 -6.83 -19.66
N GLY A 48 -4.16 -6.74 -20.31
CA GLY A 48 -2.96 -7.50 -19.96
C GLY A 48 -2.98 -8.96 -20.43
N SER A 49 -2.01 -9.74 -19.96
CA SER A 49 -1.83 -11.16 -20.34
C SER A 49 -2.98 -12.06 -19.85
N GLY A 50 -3.11 -13.25 -20.45
CA GLY A 50 -4.10 -14.25 -20.01
C GLY A 50 -4.04 -14.55 -18.50
N ARG A 51 -2.84 -14.78 -17.96
CA ARG A 51 -2.62 -14.98 -16.52
C ARG A 51 -3.07 -13.79 -15.67
N ARG A 52 -2.84 -12.55 -16.14
CA ARG A 52 -3.27 -11.35 -15.42
C ARG A 52 -4.80 -11.24 -15.40
N ARG A 53 -5.46 -11.44 -16.54
CA ARG A 53 -6.92 -11.42 -16.64
C ARG A 53 -7.56 -12.49 -15.74
N LEU A 54 -6.99 -13.69 -15.74
CA LEU A 54 -7.44 -14.79 -14.87
C LEU A 54 -7.28 -14.44 -13.39
N SER A 55 -6.11 -13.93 -12.98
CA SER A 55 -5.89 -13.48 -11.59
C SER A 55 -6.90 -12.40 -11.18
N GLN A 56 -7.14 -11.39 -12.02
CA GLN A 56 -8.12 -10.34 -11.72
C GLN A 56 -9.58 -10.84 -11.69
N ALA A 57 -9.91 -11.89 -12.44
CA ALA A 57 -11.24 -12.50 -12.44
C ALA A 57 -11.47 -13.38 -11.20
N LEU A 58 -10.44 -14.12 -10.77
CA LEU A 58 -10.50 -15.01 -9.62
C LEU A 58 -10.54 -14.23 -8.28
N TRP A 59 -9.87 -13.08 -8.21
CA TRP A 59 -9.68 -12.34 -6.97
C TRP A 59 -10.36 -10.96 -7.02
N SER A 60 -11.30 -10.70 -6.11
CA SER A 60 -11.80 -9.34 -5.86
C SER A 60 -10.75 -8.47 -5.17
N PRO A 61 -10.90 -7.11 -5.15
CA PRO A 61 -10.21 -6.28 -4.15
C PRO A 61 -10.34 -6.92 -2.77
N PRO A 62 -9.28 -6.89 -1.93
CA PRO A 62 -9.17 -7.77 -0.76
C PRO A 62 -10.44 -7.78 0.09
N THR A 63 -10.95 -9.00 0.32
CA THR A 63 -11.82 -9.35 1.45
C THR A 63 -11.39 -10.68 2.07
N GLU A 64 -10.78 -11.61 1.31
CA GLU A 64 -9.60 -12.43 1.67
C GLU A 64 -8.91 -12.88 0.36
N GLY A 65 -7.84 -12.19 -0.01
CA GLY A 65 -6.96 -12.46 -1.16
C GLY A 65 -5.55 -11.96 -0.84
N VAL A 66 -5.17 -12.19 0.41
CA VAL A 66 -4.04 -11.57 1.09
C VAL A 66 -2.96 -12.62 1.28
N ILE A 67 -1.74 -12.29 0.87
CA ILE A 67 -0.56 -13.05 1.29
C ILE A 67 -0.01 -12.39 2.54
N HIS A 68 0.04 -13.15 3.63
CA HIS A 68 0.80 -12.80 4.81
C HIS A 68 2.20 -13.36 4.69
N ASN A 69 3.19 -12.48 4.58
CA ASN A 69 4.60 -12.87 4.56
C ASN A 69 5.27 -12.30 5.82
N LEU A 70 5.89 -13.18 6.59
CA LEU A 70 6.57 -12.86 7.84
C LEU A 70 8.07 -12.99 7.58
N VAL A 71 8.79 -11.88 7.66
CA VAL A 71 10.22 -11.86 7.36
C VAL A 71 10.98 -11.43 8.61
N GLU A 72 11.78 -12.35 9.13
CA GLU A 72 12.76 -12.03 10.17
C GLU A 72 14.02 -11.47 9.53
N ILE A 73 14.52 -10.37 10.08
CA ILE A 73 15.68 -9.66 9.56
C ILE A 73 16.67 -9.43 10.70
N ASP A 74 17.92 -9.79 10.44
CA ASP A 74 19.06 -9.44 11.27
C ASP A 74 19.45 -7.98 11.03
N LEU A 75 19.44 -7.19 12.11
CA LEU A 75 19.72 -5.76 12.07
C LEU A 75 21.17 -5.44 12.49
N THR A 76 22.07 -6.41 12.64
CA THR A 76 23.45 -6.17 13.10
C THR A 76 24.14 -5.02 12.35
N ASN A 77 24.11 -5.04 11.01
CA ASN A 77 24.74 -3.99 10.19
C ASN A 77 23.91 -2.72 10.13
N THR A 78 22.58 -2.84 10.05
CA THR A 78 21.67 -1.67 10.07
C THR A 78 21.80 -0.89 11.37
N MET A 79 21.89 -1.54 12.53
CA MET A 79 22.06 -0.88 13.82
C MET A 79 23.41 -0.17 13.94
N LYS A 80 24.48 -0.77 13.41
CA LYS A 80 25.78 -0.10 13.29
C LYS A 80 25.65 1.17 12.46
N TYR A 81 25.03 1.09 11.28
CA TYR A 81 24.78 2.26 10.44
C TYR A 81 23.96 3.33 11.17
N LEU A 82 22.82 2.96 11.76
CA LEU A 82 21.94 3.88 12.48
C LEU A 82 22.65 4.56 13.66
N SER A 83 23.57 3.87 14.34
CA SER A 83 24.37 4.46 15.43
C SER A 83 25.26 5.62 14.95
N THR A 84 25.80 5.54 13.73
CA THR A 84 26.61 6.63 13.13
C THR A 84 25.78 7.86 12.75
N GLN A 85 24.46 7.68 12.57
CA GLN A 85 23.53 8.74 12.16
C GLN A 85 22.82 9.43 13.34
N GLN A 86 23.02 8.98 14.58
CA GLN A 86 22.31 9.52 15.76
C GLN A 86 22.64 10.99 16.07
N ALA A 87 23.80 11.49 15.63
CA ALA A 87 24.26 12.85 15.92
C ALA A 87 23.80 13.91 14.91
N LYS A 88 23.03 13.54 13.87
CA LYS A 88 22.51 14.48 12.86
C LYS A 88 21.14 15.02 13.25
N ASP A 89 20.84 16.26 12.84
CA ASP A 89 19.57 16.96 13.11
C ASP A 89 18.33 16.17 12.64
N SER A 90 18.46 15.42 11.54
CA SER A 90 17.45 14.49 11.03
C SER A 90 17.79 13.06 11.41
N ARG A 91 17.41 12.65 12.62
CA ARG A 91 17.62 11.28 13.11
C ARG A 91 16.98 10.25 12.18
N VAL A 92 17.82 9.44 11.54
CA VAL A 92 17.39 8.29 10.75
C VAL A 92 16.92 7.17 11.70
N THR A 93 15.78 6.55 11.38
CA THR A 93 15.19 5.46 12.16
C THR A 93 15.00 4.22 11.29
N LEU A 94 14.75 3.07 11.92
CA LEU A 94 14.45 1.83 11.22
C LEU A 94 13.28 1.97 10.24
N THR A 95 12.26 2.78 10.58
CA THR A 95 11.12 3.04 9.70
C THR A 95 11.55 3.68 8.37
N HIS A 96 12.52 4.61 8.39
CA HIS A 96 13.03 5.26 7.18
C HIS A 96 13.79 4.26 6.29
N VAL A 97 14.60 3.39 6.90
CA VAL A 97 15.27 2.29 6.20
C VAL A 97 14.25 1.33 5.59
N CYS A 98 13.20 0.97 6.33
CA CYS A 98 12.12 0.11 5.83
C CYS A 98 11.43 0.73 4.60
N ILE A 99 11.03 2.01 4.66
CA ILE A 99 10.39 2.69 3.53
C ILE A 99 11.26 2.61 2.29
N ARG A 100 12.56 2.91 2.42
CA ARG A 100 13.50 2.82 1.31
C ARG A 100 13.68 1.39 0.79
N ALA A 101 13.76 0.42 1.69
CA ALA A 101 13.88 -1.00 1.34
C ALA A 101 12.66 -1.50 0.55
N ILE A 102 11.45 -1.11 0.96
CA ILE A 102 10.21 -1.42 0.25
C ILE A 102 10.20 -0.76 -1.14
N ALA A 103 10.67 0.48 -1.25
CA ALA A 103 10.77 1.17 -2.53
C ALA A 103 11.68 0.41 -3.51
N GLU A 104 12.84 -0.05 -3.05
CA GLU A 104 13.76 -0.87 -3.85
C GLU A 104 13.17 -2.24 -4.22
N CYS A 105 12.49 -2.89 -3.29
CA CYS A 105 11.79 -4.16 -3.54
C CYS A 105 10.74 -4.02 -4.64
N ILE A 106 9.98 -2.91 -4.63
CA ILE A 106 8.99 -2.60 -5.66
C ILE A 106 9.67 -2.27 -6.98
N ASN A 107 10.75 -1.50 -6.94
CA ASN A 107 11.52 -1.09 -8.11
C ASN A 107 12.09 -2.30 -8.88
N ALA A 108 12.55 -3.33 -8.17
CA ALA A 108 13.09 -4.56 -8.76
C ALA A 108 12.10 -5.31 -9.68
N SER A 109 10.79 -5.13 -9.47
CA SER A 109 9.72 -5.73 -10.28
C SER A 109 8.73 -4.68 -10.80
N ARG A 110 9.17 -3.42 -10.95
CA ARG A 110 8.33 -2.24 -11.16
C ARG A 110 7.20 -2.42 -12.18
N LYS A 111 7.53 -2.81 -13.41
CA LYS A 111 6.58 -2.99 -14.52
C LYS A 111 5.47 -4.03 -14.23
N LYS A 112 5.69 -4.94 -13.27
CA LYS A 112 4.73 -5.98 -12.93
C LYS A 112 3.87 -5.63 -11.72
N ILE A 113 4.41 -4.91 -10.75
CA ILE A 113 3.79 -4.77 -9.42
C ILE A 113 3.49 -3.32 -9.03
N CYS A 114 4.21 -2.35 -9.59
CA CYS A 114 4.02 -0.94 -9.27
C CYS A 114 2.90 -0.34 -10.13
N GLY A 115 1.67 -0.50 -9.68
CA GLY A 115 0.52 0.04 -10.37
C GLY A 115 -0.78 -0.20 -9.63
N LYS A 116 -1.88 0.16 -10.29
CA LYS A 116 -3.23 -0.05 -9.83
C LYS A 116 -4.03 -0.91 -10.81
N ILE A 117 -5.02 -1.62 -10.29
CA ILE A 117 -6.01 -2.32 -11.10
C ILE A 117 -7.26 -1.45 -11.14
N VAL A 118 -7.58 -0.94 -12.33
CA VAL A 118 -8.72 -0.06 -12.60
C VAL A 118 -9.40 -0.52 -13.87
N PHE A 119 -10.73 -0.65 -13.86
CA PHE A 119 -11.50 -1.16 -14.98
C PHE A 119 -10.96 -2.49 -15.58
N GLY A 120 -10.47 -3.41 -14.73
CA GLY A 120 -9.89 -4.69 -15.18
C GLY A 120 -8.55 -4.56 -15.92
N LYS A 121 -7.96 -3.37 -15.91
CA LYS A 121 -6.67 -3.06 -16.53
C LYS A 121 -5.65 -2.78 -15.44
N PHE A 122 -4.42 -3.22 -15.67
CA PHE A 122 -3.28 -2.85 -14.83
C PHE A 122 -2.67 -1.57 -15.39
N VAL A 123 -2.68 -0.51 -14.59
CA VAL A 123 -2.14 0.81 -14.93
C VAL A 123 -0.93 1.05 -14.03
N GLU A 124 0.24 1.19 -14.65
CA GLU A 124 1.49 1.44 -13.92
C GLU A 124 1.47 2.82 -13.23
N PHE A 125 2.03 2.88 -12.02
CA PHE A 125 2.26 4.16 -11.36
C PHE A 125 3.50 4.86 -11.95
N PRO A 126 3.45 6.19 -12.15
CA PRO A 126 4.59 6.95 -12.69
C PRO A 126 5.75 7.04 -11.68
N THR A 127 5.46 6.95 -10.38
CA THR A 127 6.41 7.09 -9.27
C THR A 127 6.19 5.97 -8.25
N ILE A 128 7.23 5.62 -7.47
CA ILE A 128 7.08 4.71 -6.33
C ILE A 128 6.89 5.58 -5.10
N ASP A 129 5.63 5.82 -4.75
CA ASP A 129 5.27 6.63 -3.59
C ASP A 129 4.83 5.69 -2.45
N ILE A 130 5.35 5.92 -1.25
CA ILE A 130 5.10 5.07 -0.08
C ILE A 130 4.54 5.92 1.05
N SER A 131 3.39 5.52 1.58
CA SER A 131 2.81 6.15 2.76
C SER A 131 3.45 5.63 4.05
N CYS A 132 3.66 6.51 5.01
CA CYS A 132 4.04 6.16 6.38
C CYS A 132 2.90 6.56 7.32
N LEU A 133 2.38 5.62 8.10
CA LEU A 133 1.41 5.93 9.14
C LEU A 133 2.12 6.43 10.39
N VAL A 134 1.68 7.58 10.90
CA VAL A 134 2.19 8.19 12.12
C VAL A 134 1.04 8.35 13.10
N ASN A 135 1.25 7.83 14.32
CA ASN A 135 0.30 7.96 15.41
C ASN A 135 0.26 9.41 15.95
N ILE A 136 -0.95 9.96 16.08
CA ILE A 136 -1.27 11.26 16.66
C ILE A 136 -2.11 11.03 17.93
N GLY A 137 -1.80 11.74 19.01
CA GLY A 137 -2.62 11.74 20.23
C GLY A 137 -2.75 10.35 20.88
N GLU A 138 -1.62 9.69 21.18
CA GLU A 138 -1.57 8.37 21.84
C GLU A 138 -2.43 7.24 21.23
N GLY A 139 -2.93 7.38 20.00
CA GLY A 139 -3.77 6.37 19.33
C GLY A 139 -5.12 6.90 18.85
N ASP A 140 -5.46 8.14 19.17
CA ASP A 140 -6.72 8.77 18.78
C ASP A 140 -6.84 8.98 17.27
N ASP A 141 -5.72 9.18 16.57
CA ASP A 141 -5.71 9.44 15.13
C ASP A 141 -4.43 8.95 14.44
N LEU A 142 -4.53 8.68 13.14
CA LEU A 142 -3.43 8.22 12.28
C LEU A 142 -3.29 9.16 11.08
N ALA A 143 -2.16 9.87 11.01
CA ALA A 143 -1.80 10.60 9.79
C ALA A 143 -1.05 9.69 8.83
N ALA A 144 -1.45 9.72 7.55
CA ALA A 144 -0.73 9.07 6.46
C ALA A 144 0.15 10.09 5.72
N LEU A 145 1.46 9.96 5.86
CA LEU A 145 2.44 10.83 5.21
C LEU A 145 2.97 10.16 3.93
N LEU A 146 2.70 10.75 2.76
CA LEU A 146 3.10 10.18 1.47
C LEU A 146 4.53 10.61 1.07
N VAL A 147 5.48 9.69 1.15
CA VAL A 147 6.84 9.88 0.64
C VAL A 147 6.84 9.64 -0.87
N GLN A 148 6.91 10.71 -1.65
CA GLN A 148 6.97 10.63 -3.10
C GLN A 148 8.37 10.22 -3.60
N ASN A 149 8.42 9.44 -4.70
CA ASN A 149 9.67 8.93 -5.29
C ASN A 149 10.60 8.31 -4.24
N ALA A 150 10.06 7.46 -3.36
CA ALA A 150 10.80 6.83 -2.28
C ALA A 150 11.99 5.99 -2.79
N ASP A 151 11.96 5.56 -4.06
CA ASP A 151 13.04 4.83 -4.74
C ASP A 151 14.26 5.69 -5.11
N LYS A 152 14.14 7.02 -4.99
CA LYS A 152 15.18 8.00 -5.39
C LYS A 152 15.64 8.91 -4.24
N LYS A 153 15.25 8.59 -3.01
CA LYS A 153 15.57 9.39 -1.83
C LYS A 153 16.61 8.68 -0.98
N SER A 154 17.50 9.44 -0.34
CA SER A 154 18.37 8.90 0.71
C SER A 154 17.57 8.58 1.98
N PHE A 155 18.16 7.85 2.92
CA PHE A 155 17.54 7.63 4.22
C PHE A 155 17.35 8.95 4.98
N GLU A 156 18.29 9.88 4.83
CA GLU A 156 18.27 11.21 5.40
C GLU A 156 17.13 12.07 4.83
N ASP A 157 16.91 12.08 3.51
CA ASP A 157 15.82 12.82 2.88
C ASP A 157 14.44 12.31 3.31
N ILE A 158 14.32 10.99 3.47
CA ILE A 158 13.10 10.35 3.98
C ILE A 158 12.90 10.76 5.45
N ALA A 159 13.97 10.74 6.25
CA ALA A 159 13.93 11.10 7.65
C ALA A 159 13.54 12.56 7.86
N GLU A 160 14.14 13.48 7.12
CA GLU A 160 13.83 14.92 7.19
C GLU A 160 12.37 15.18 6.83
N TYR A 161 11.88 14.59 5.73
CA TYR A 161 10.50 14.72 5.30
C TYR A 161 9.50 14.20 6.35
N ILE A 162 9.70 12.98 6.84
CA ILE A 162 8.79 12.35 7.80
C ILE A 162 8.85 13.06 9.15
N ASN A 163 10.05 13.34 9.68
CA ASN A 163 10.19 14.00 10.98
C ASN A 163 9.59 15.42 10.94
N GLY A 164 9.77 16.17 9.86
CA GLY A 164 9.16 17.49 9.67
C GLY A 164 7.64 17.43 9.65
N LYS A 165 7.07 16.53 8.84
CA LYS A 165 5.62 16.37 8.73
C LYS A 165 4.98 15.75 9.98
N ALA A 166 5.64 14.79 10.62
CA ALA A 166 5.17 14.19 11.86
C ALA A 166 5.11 15.21 13.00
N LYS A 167 6.07 16.16 13.08
CA LYS A 167 6.01 17.26 14.06
C LYS A 167 4.78 18.13 13.83
N LEU A 168 4.48 18.50 12.58
CA LEU A 168 3.29 19.30 12.24
C LEU A 168 1.99 18.55 12.52
N ALA A 169 1.93 17.27 12.16
CA ALA A 169 0.77 16.41 12.37
C ALA A 169 0.47 16.24 13.87
N LYS A 170 1.49 15.98 14.70
CA LYS A 170 1.35 15.87 16.16
C LYS A 170 0.96 17.18 16.84
N GLN A 171 1.34 18.32 16.27
CA GLN A 171 0.94 19.65 16.75
C GLN A 171 -0.48 20.05 16.31
N GLY A 172 -1.19 19.21 15.55
CA GLY A 172 -2.49 19.55 14.99
C GLY A 172 -2.41 20.73 14.01
N LYS A 173 -1.27 20.94 13.35
CA LYS A 173 -1.07 21.99 12.34
C LYS A 173 -1.09 21.44 10.91
N ASP A 174 -1.50 20.19 10.74
CA ASP A 174 -1.70 19.61 9.42
C ASP A 174 -3.09 19.97 8.90
N GLU A 175 -3.17 21.09 8.18
CA GLU A 175 -4.39 21.62 7.59
C GLU A 175 -5.09 20.60 6.68
N GLU A 176 -4.34 19.78 5.93
CA GLU A 176 -4.91 18.77 5.04
C GLU A 176 -5.58 17.64 5.83
N HIS A 177 -4.99 17.23 6.95
CA HIS A 177 -5.55 16.21 7.83
C HIS A 177 -6.80 16.71 8.57
N GLN A 178 -6.77 17.95 9.07
CA GLN A 178 -7.89 18.57 9.78
C GLN A 178 -9.10 18.82 8.89
N GLN A 179 -8.89 19.28 7.65
CA GLN A 179 -9.98 19.50 6.70
C GLN A 179 -10.72 18.19 6.36
N ARG A 180 -9.99 17.07 6.30
CA ARG A 180 -10.57 15.75 6.00
C ARG A 180 -11.27 15.13 7.20
N SER A 181 -10.72 15.25 8.41
CA SER A 181 -11.29 14.62 9.61
C SER A 181 -12.43 15.42 10.22
N GLY A 182 -12.43 16.76 10.12
CA GLY A 182 -13.38 17.64 10.79
C GLY A 182 -14.84 17.44 10.35
N LEU A 183 -15.08 17.28 9.05
CA LEU A 183 -16.43 17.08 8.49
C LEU A 183 -17.00 15.68 8.77
N LEU A 184 -16.13 14.67 8.89
CA LEU A 184 -16.55 13.29 9.09
C LEU A 184 -17.10 13.03 10.49
N LYS A 185 -16.71 13.84 11.49
CA LYS A 185 -17.11 13.66 12.91
C LYS A 185 -18.62 13.78 13.16
N TYR A 186 -19.35 14.46 12.28
CA TYR A 186 -20.78 14.71 12.42
C TYR A 186 -21.66 13.77 11.58
N LEU A 187 -21.06 12.87 10.80
CA LEU A 187 -21.77 12.02 9.87
C LEU A 187 -21.97 10.59 10.43
N PRO A 188 -23.13 9.95 10.22
CA PRO A 188 -23.31 8.54 10.56
C PRO A 188 -22.38 7.62 9.75
N PRO A 189 -21.94 6.46 10.30
CA PRO A 189 -20.99 5.56 9.63
C PRO A 189 -21.41 5.07 8.24
N PHE A 190 -22.70 4.85 7.99
CA PHE A 190 -23.18 4.42 6.68
C PHE A 190 -23.00 5.52 5.60
N VAL A 191 -23.14 6.79 6.00
CA VAL A 191 -22.89 7.95 5.13
C VAL A 191 -21.40 8.06 4.85
N ILE A 192 -20.56 7.92 5.88
CA ILE A 192 -19.10 7.91 5.74
C ILE A 192 -18.66 6.79 4.79
N GLY A 193 -19.20 5.58 4.95
CA GLY A 193 -18.92 4.44 4.08
C GLY A 193 -19.26 4.72 2.62
N LEU A 194 -20.43 5.31 2.35
CA LEU A 194 -20.84 5.72 1.01
C LEU A 194 -19.89 6.81 0.44
N LEU A 195 -19.58 7.84 1.24
CA LEU A 195 -18.65 8.90 0.82
C LEU A 195 -17.26 8.34 0.51
N ILE A 196 -16.75 7.41 1.32
CA ILE A 196 -15.47 6.73 1.05
C ILE A 196 -15.52 5.97 -0.28
N GLN A 197 -16.61 5.27 -0.59
CA GLN A 197 -16.74 4.55 -1.85
C GLN A 197 -16.77 5.50 -3.06
N VAL A 198 -17.57 6.57 -2.98
CA VAL A 198 -17.66 7.58 -4.05
C VAL A 198 -16.33 8.28 -4.25
N THR A 199 -15.73 8.78 -3.17
CA THR A 199 -14.44 9.47 -3.25
C THR A 199 -13.31 8.55 -3.71
N SER A 200 -13.27 7.28 -3.28
CA SER A 200 -12.33 6.29 -3.79
C SER A 200 -12.52 6.05 -5.29
N PHE A 201 -13.77 5.97 -5.76
CA PHE A 201 -14.05 5.81 -7.19
C PHE A 201 -13.54 7.03 -7.99
N LEU A 202 -13.79 8.25 -7.52
CA LEU A 202 -13.32 9.46 -8.20
C LEU A 202 -11.79 9.58 -8.20
N THR A 203 -11.13 9.37 -7.05
CA THR A 203 -9.69 9.63 -6.90
C THR A 203 -8.82 8.48 -7.39
N TYR A 204 -9.23 7.23 -7.17
CA TYR A 204 -8.46 6.05 -7.55
C TYR A 204 -8.90 5.51 -8.92
N ASN A 205 -10.20 5.25 -9.13
CA ASN A 205 -10.68 4.68 -10.39
C ASN A 205 -10.66 5.70 -11.52
N LEU A 206 -11.15 6.93 -11.33
CA LEU A 206 -11.12 7.96 -12.39
C LEU A 206 -9.84 8.80 -12.39
N GLY A 207 -9.04 8.77 -11.32
CA GLY A 207 -7.79 9.53 -11.23
C GLY A 207 -7.99 11.05 -11.07
N ILE A 208 -9.15 11.48 -10.57
CA ILE A 208 -9.51 12.89 -10.44
C ILE A 208 -8.99 13.46 -9.12
N THR A 209 -8.38 14.64 -9.19
CA THR A 209 -7.98 15.43 -8.01
C THR A 209 -8.99 16.56 -7.79
N ILE A 210 -9.59 16.64 -6.60
CA ILE A 210 -10.56 17.67 -6.22
C ILE A 210 -9.97 18.49 -5.07
N LYS A 211 -9.26 19.56 -5.42
CA LYS A 211 -8.54 20.42 -4.45
C LYS A 211 -9.47 21.01 -3.38
N ALA A 212 -10.69 21.42 -3.77
CA ALA A 212 -11.67 22.04 -2.88
C ALA A 212 -12.14 21.12 -1.73
N LEU A 213 -12.04 19.80 -1.92
CA LEU A 213 -12.38 18.79 -0.91
C LEU A 213 -11.12 18.15 -0.28
N GLY A 214 -9.94 18.71 -0.57
CA GLY A 214 -8.66 18.12 -0.17
C GLY A 214 -8.39 16.74 -0.75
N LEU A 215 -9.11 16.29 -1.78
CA LEU A 215 -8.98 14.95 -2.36
C LEU A 215 -7.90 14.93 -3.44
N LYS A 216 -6.84 14.15 -3.21
CA LYS A 216 -5.75 13.94 -4.18
C LYS A 216 -5.86 12.56 -4.79
N LYS A 217 -5.62 12.44 -6.10
CA LYS A 217 -5.47 11.12 -6.74
C LYS A 217 -4.32 10.35 -6.10
N ASP A 218 -4.48 9.03 -6.00
CA ASP A 218 -3.46 8.09 -5.53
C ASP A 218 -2.80 8.50 -4.19
N CYS A 219 -3.58 9.06 -3.25
CA CYS A 219 -3.09 9.73 -2.04
C CYS A 219 -2.36 8.83 -1.01
N PHE A 220 -2.43 7.51 -1.16
CA PHE A 220 -1.74 6.53 -0.30
C PHE A 220 -0.58 5.81 -1.00
N GLY A 221 -0.29 6.16 -2.26
CA GLY A 221 0.80 5.56 -3.03
C GLY A 221 0.62 4.07 -3.30
N VAL A 222 1.73 3.41 -3.66
CA VAL A 222 1.73 1.98 -4.00
C VAL A 222 1.75 1.10 -2.74
N ALA A 223 2.37 1.55 -1.64
CA ALA A 223 2.49 0.78 -0.42
C ALA A 223 2.39 1.66 0.82
N THR A 224 2.00 1.07 1.95
CA THR A 224 1.99 1.74 3.25
C THR A 224 2.89 1.02 4.24
N VAL A 225 3.71 1.78 4.97
CA VAL A 225 4.51 1.32 6.11
C VAL A 225 3.87 1.84 7.38
N THR A 226 3.67 0.95 8.34
CA THR A 226 3.23 1.30 9.70
C THR A 226 4.23 0.74 10.71
N SER A 227 4.62 1.57 11.67
CA SER A 227 5.58 1.20 12.70
C SER A 227 4.88 1.11 14.04
N ILE A 228 4.89 -0.09 14.61
CA ILE A 228 4.24 -0.40 15.90
C ILE A 228 5.24 -0.99 16.90
N GLY A 229 6.52 -1.09 16.53
CA GLY A 229 7.57 -1.57 17.42
C GLY A 229 7.76 -0.71 18.67
N THR A 230 7.48 0.60 18.58
CA THR A 230 7.50 1.51 19.75
C THR A 230 6.35 1.25 20.72
N LEU A 231 5.30 0.53 20.30
CA LEU A 231 4.20 0.09 21.16
C LEU A 231 4.49 -1.28 21.83
N GLY A 232 5.64 -1.88 21.57
CA GLY A 232 6.05 -3.16 22.17
C GLY A 232 5.58 -4.42 21.43
N PHE A 233 4.97 -4.28 20.25
CA PHE A 233 4.54 -5.45 19.46
C PHE A 233 5.73 -6.13 18.80
N ARG A 234 5.92 -7.43 19.07
CA ARG A 234 7.02 -8.24 18.53
C ARG A 234 6.72 -8.91 17.20
N ASN A 235 5.46 -9.30 16.98
CA ASN A 235 5.05 -9.99 15.76
C ASN A 235 3.55 -9.77 15.49
N VAL A 236 3.23 -8.72 14.76
CA VAL A 236 1.87 -8.36 14.36
C VAL A 236 1.86 -8.03 12.87
N ILE A 237 0.73 -8.32 12.22
CA ILE A 237 0.44 -7.91 10.85
C ILE A 237 -0.69 -6.90 10.89
N ALA A 238 -0.49 -5.72 10.30
CA ALA A 238 -1.55 -4.76 10.09
C ALA A 238 -2.54 -5.26 9.02
N PRO A 239 -3.86 -5.08 9.23
CA PRO A 239 -4.86 -5.48 8.25
C PRO A 239 -4.78 -4.60 7.00
N PHE A 240 -5.27 -5.11 5.87
CA PHE A 240 -5.53 -4.28 4.70
C PHE A 240 -6.57 -3.21 5.02
N THR A 241 -6.31 -1.97 4.60
CA THR A 241 -7.28 -0.88 4.64
C THR A 241 -7.85 -0.69 3.23
N PRO A 242 -9.09 -1.14 2.94
CA PRO A 242 -9.62 -1.15 1.57
C PRO A 242 -9.62 0.21 0.88
N MET A 243 -9.80 1.29 1.64
CA MET A 243 -9.76 2.67 1.13
C MET A 243 -8.37 3.08 0.63
N MET A 244 -7.29 2.54 1.19
CA MET A 244 -5.93 2.93 0.79
C MET A 244 -5.54 2.39 -0.58
N ARG A 245 -6.17 1.30 -1.03
CA ARG A 245 -5.93 0.67 -2.35
C ARG A 245 -4.45 0.39 -2.65
N ASN A 246 -3.63 0.16 -1.62
CA ASN A 246 -2.23 -0.19 -1.77
C ASN A 246 -2.05 -1.61 -2.34
N LEU A 247 -0.90 -1.83 -2.96
CA LEU A 247 -0.35 -3.14 -3.29
C LEU A 247 -0.10 -3.99 -2.03
N LEU A 248 0.45 -3.35 -1.00
CA LEU A 248 0.87 -4.01 0.23
C LEU A 248 0.92 -3.03 1.40
N ILE A 249 0.71 -3.57 2.61
CA ILE A 249 0.93 -2.90 3.89
C ILE A 249 2.04 -3.63 4.63
N VAL A 250 3.02 -2.88 5.12
CA VAL A 250 4.19 -3.39 5.85
C VAL A 250 4.15 -2.94 7.28
N THR A 251 4.33 -3.89 8.20
CA THR A 251 4.31 -3.68 9.65
C THR A 251 5.72 -3.86 10.19
N VAL A 252 6.28 -2.77 10.74
CA VAL A 252 7.57 -2.74 11.42
C VAL A 252 7.35 -3.03 12.91
N ASN A 253 7.78 -4.21 13.36
CA ASN A 253 7.66 -4.65 14.75
C ASN A 253 8.86 -4.23 15.60
N GLN A 254 8.80 -4.55 16.90
CA GLN A 254 9.82 -4.25 17.90
C GLN A 254 11.14 -4.98 17.58
N ILE A 255 12.25 -4.28 17.80
CA ILE A 255 13.60 -4.87 17.77
C ILE A 255 13.79 -5.68 19.05
N VAL A 256 14.21 -6.93 18.91
CA VAL A 256 14.51 -7.84 20.02
C VAL A 256 15.83 -8.55 19.78
N ASP A 257 16.60 -8.76 20.84
CA ASP A 257 17.78 -9.61 20.77
C ASP A 257 17.35 -11.08 20.63
N LYS A 258 17.94 -11.78 19.67
CA LYS A 258 17.64 -13.18 19.38
C LYS A 258 18.91 -13.97 19.11
N ALA A 259 18.91 -15.24 19.49
CA ALA A 259 19.96 -16.18 19.14
C ALA A 259 19.84 -16.56 17.66
N LEU A 260 20.88 -16.27 16.87
CA LEU A 260 21.00 -16.63 15.46
C LEU A 260 22.18 -17.58 15.26
N VAL A 261 22.09 -18.45 14.27
CA VAL A 261 23.23 -19.27 13.84
C VAL A 261 23.95 -18.56 12.69
N LYS A 262 25.19 -18.15 12.91
CA LYS A 262 26.09 -17.60 11.88
C LYS A 262 27.37 -18.39 11.84
N ASP A 263 27.76 -18.87 10.66
CA ASP A 263 28.98 -19.67 10.45
C ASP A 263 29.11 -20.83 11.44
N GLY A 264 27.98 -21.50 11.73
CA GLY A 264 27.91 -22.62 12.67
C GLY A 264 27.99 -22.25 14.16
N LYS A 265 28.03 -20.95 14.51
CA LYS A 265 28.07 -20.45 15.90
C LYS A 265 26.75 -19.76 16.27
N ILE A 266 26.31 -19.96 17.51
CA ILE A 266 25.19 -19.21 18.08
C ILE A 266 25.71 -17.83 18.49
N VAL A 267 25.10 -16.79 17.94
CA VAL A 267 25.39 -15.38 18.26
C VAL A 267 24.10 -14.68 18.69
N ILE A 268 24.21 -13.74 19.63
CA ILE A 268 23.10 -12.85 19.97
C ILE A 268 23.15 -11.66 19.02
N ALA A 269 22.06 -11.40 18.32
CA ALA A 269 21.95 -10.29 17.37
C ALA A 269 20.61 -9.55 17.53
N PRO A 270 20.58 -8.23 17.28
CA PRO A 270 19.33 -7.48 17.22
C PRO A 270 18.56 -7.91 15.97
N THR A 271 17.31 -8.31 16.15
CA THR A 271 16.42 -8.77 15.07
C THR A 271 15.07 -8.08 15.16
N PHE A 272 14.32 -8.08 14.07
CA PHE A 272 12.91 -7.70 14.10
C PHE A 272 12.10 -8.48 13.07
N GLN A 273 10.78 -8.50 13.27
CA GLN A 273 9.83 -9.03 12.30
C GLN A 273 9.31 -7.90 11.40
N LEU A 274 9.56 -8.03 10.10
CA LEU A 274 8.97 -7.18 9.07
C LEU A 274 7.86 -7.97 8.38
N ASN A 275 6.62 -7.58 8.66
CA ASN A 275 5.46 -8.35 8.26
C ASN A 275 4.71 -7.68 7.15
N PHE A 276 4.29 -8.45 6.15
CA PHE A 276 3.67 -7.96 4.94
C PHE A 276 2.25 -8.50 4.81
N CYS A 277 1.34 -7.61 4.46
CA CYS A 277 -0.02 -7.89 4.06
C CYS A 277 -0.14 -7.48 2.59
N THR A 278 -0.12 -8.43 1.66
CA THR A 278 0.06 -8.16 0.21
C THR A 278 -1.13 -8.63 -0.61
N ASP A 279 -1.54 -7.83 -1.61
CA ASP A 279 -2.60 -8.16 -2.55
C ASP A 279 -2.11 -9.16 -3.61
N HIS A 280 -2.66 -10.38 -3.57
CA HIS A 280 -2.22 -11.49 -4.42
C HIS A 280 -2.49 -11.25 -5.93
N ARG A 281 -3.29 -10.25 -6.31
CA ARG A 281 -3.53 -9.89 -7.73
C ARG A 281 -2.30 -9.29 -8.40
N PHE A 282 -1.40 -8.74 -7.60
CA PHE A 282 -0.19 -8.08 -8.07
C PHE A 282 1.05 -8.92 -7.83
N LEU A 283 1.16 -9.53 -6.64
CA LEU A 283 2.32 -10.29 -6.21
C LEU A 283 1.99 -11.78 -6.17
N ASP A 284 2.91 -12.61 -6.68
CA ASP A 284 2.90 -14.06 -6.51
C ASP A 284 4.20 -14.53 -5.85
N GLY A 285 4.29 -15.83 -5.52
CA GLY A 285 5.47 -16.38 -4.85
C GLY A 285 6.79 -16.13 -5.58
N GLY A 286 6.78 -16.13 -6.92
CA GLY A 286 7.98 -15.85 -7.72
C GLY A 286 8.44 -14.40 -7.59
N ALA A 287 7.51 -13.45 -7.62
CA ALA A 287 7.81 -12.03 -7.38
C ALA A 287 8.32 -11.78 -5.95
N ILE A 288 7.74 -12.47 -4.95
CA ILE A 288 8.15 -12.37 -3.53
C ILE A 288 9.62 -12.78 -3.36
N VAL A 289 10.05 -13.90 -3.95
CA VAL A 289 11.44 -14.37 -3.83
C VAL A 289 12.43 -13.34 -4.36
N LYS A 290 12.09 -12.67 -5.47
CA LYS A 290 12.95 -11.61 -6.03
C LYS A 290 13.00 -10.39 -5.09
N SER A 291 11.87 -9.97 -4.54
CA SER A 291 11.80 -8.86 -3.59
C SER A 291 12.54 -9.17 -2.28
N ASN A 292 12.46 -10.39 -1.75
CA ASN A 292 13.17 -10.77 -0.53
C ASN A 292 14.69 -10.63 -0.67
N LYS A 293 15.27 -11.00 -1.81
CA LYS A 293 16.72 -10.83 -2.05
C LYS A 293 17.15 -9.36 -1.94
N VAL A 294 16.36 -8.46 -2.51
CA VAL A 294 16.62 -7.01 -2.44
C VAL A 294 16.39 -6.49 -1.03
N LEU A 295 15.36 -6.98 -0.35
CA LEU A 295 15.06 -6.64 1.04
C LEU A 295 16.26 -6.94 1.94
N TYR A 296 16.76 -8.18 1.92
CA TYR A 296 17.92 -8.58 2.72
C TYR A 296 19.17 -7.76 2.37
N ASP A 297 19.46 -7.51 1.09
CA ASP A 297 20.61 -6.70 0.66
C ASP A 297 20.56 -5.27 1.23
N VAL A 298 19.37 -4.65 1.34
CA VAL A 298 19.24 -3.30 1.90
C VAL A 298 19.58 -3.27 3.40
N PHE A 299 19.18 -4.29 4.17
CA PHE A 299 19.45 -4.35 5.61
C PHE A 299 20.86 -4.86 5.94
N GLU A 300 21.42 -5.74 5.11
CA GLU A 300 22.79 -6.22 5.24
C GLU A 300 23.81 -5.15 4.83
N ASN A 301 23.49 -4.36 3.80
CA ASN A 301 24.38 -3.36 3.19
C ASN A 301 23.75 -1.95 3.15
N PRO A 302 23.35 -1.35 4.29
CA PRO A 302 22.65 -0.06 4.32
C PRO A 302 23.44 1.07 3.66
N ASP A 303 24.77 1.08 3.77
CA ASP A 303 25.63 2.12 3.19
C ASP A 303 25.50 2.24 1.67
N LYS A 304 25.21 1.13 0.98
CA LYS A 304 24.99 1.09 -0.48
C LYS A 304 23.75 1.91 -0.90
N TYR A 305 22.79 2.05 0.00
CA TYR A 305 21.50 2.70 -0.24
C TYR A 305 21.38 4.08 0.42
N ALA A 306 22.42 4.52 1.14
CA ALA A 306 22.43 5.79 1.86
C ALA A 306 22.67 7.03 0.97
N ARG A 307 23.20 6.90 -0.26
CA ARG A 307 23.71 8.04 -1.06
C ARG A 307 23.18 8.15 -2.50
N LYS A 308 22.00 7.62 -2.79
CA LYS A 308 21.40 7.69 -4.14
C LYS A 308 20.14 8.52 -4.19
#